data_AF-W6QSF1-F1
#
_entry.id   AF-W6QSF1-F1
#
_cell.length_a   1.000
_cell.length_b   1.000
_cell.length_c   1.000
_cell.angle_alpha   90.00
_cell.angle_beta   90.00
_cell.angle_gamma   90.00
#
_symmetry.space_group_name_H-M   'P 1'
#
loop_
_entity.id
_entity.type
_entity.pdbx_description
1 polymer ?
#
loop_
_entity_poly.entity_id
_entity_poly.type
_entity_poly.pdbx_seq_one_letter_code
_entity_poly.pdbx_strand_id
1 'polypeptide(L)'
;MCGRYALGVRLAYIQQQLQEHGMQVDEAPDDDSVRETYNFAPGNFGAVYRAEITDKKSQQDVDSAHQNHDLEKGKDDASSDAKSVDNTIIKHKLQSMKWGLIPFWTKRQPDYGSMMRTINCRDDSLIDDSGIWTTMKRRKRCIVVCQGFYEWLKKGPGGKEKVPHFIRRKDGELMCFAGLWDCVSYEGMPSF
;
A
#
# COMPACT_ATOMS: atom_id res chain seq x y z
N MET A 1 5.13 -17.34 -5.22
CA MET A 1 4.85 -15.88 -5.25
C MET A 1 3.56 -15.75 -6.00
N CYS A 2 2.50 -15.33 -5.32
CA CYS A 2 1.15 -15.45 -5.85
C CYS A 2 0.94 -14.49 -7.03
N GLY A 3 0.30 -14.98 -8.09
CA GLY A 3 -0.03 -14.20 -9.29
C GLY A 3 -1.53 -13.96 -9.47
N ARG A 4 -2.36 -14.45 -8.53
CA ARG A 4 -3.81 -14.32 -8.56
C ARG A 4 -4.38 -14.46 -7.16
N TYR A 5 -5.40 -13.67 -6.82
CA TYR A 5 -6.14 -13.82 -5.58
C TYR A 5 -7.65 -13.63 -5.77
N ALA A 6 -8.43 -13.89 -4.72
CA ALA A 6 -9.87 -13.68 -4.71
C ALA A 6 -10.23 -12.50 -3.80
N LEU A 7 -11.04 -11.59 -4.31
CA LEU A 7 -11.63 -10.46 -3.60
C LEU A 7 -13.02 -10.22 -4.16
N GLY A 8 -13.93 -11.15 -3.91
CA GLY A 8 -15.32 -11.12 -4.41
C GLY A 8 -16.31 -10.63 -3.35
N VAL A 9 -15.87 -9.77 -2.43
CA VAL A 9 -16.69 -9.20 -1.37
C VAL A 9 -16.64 -7.68 -1.44
N ARG A 10 -17.71 -7.03 -1.00
CA ARG A 10 -17.84 -5.57 -0.94
C ARG A 10 -16.81 -4.95 0.00
N LEU A 11 -16.43 -3.71 -0.28
CA LEU A 11 -15.49 -2.98 0.57
C LEU A 11 -16.09 -2.71 1.96
N ALA A 12 -17.40 -2.46 2.05
CA ALA A 12 -18.11 -2.35 3.32
C ALA A 12 -17.98 -3.61 4.20
N TYR A 13 -18.02 -4.80 3.59
CA TYR A 13 -17.78 -6.06 4.31
C TYR A 13 -16.34 -6.14 4.83
N ILE A 14 -15.37 -5.73 4.01
CA ILE A 14 -13.95 -5.69 4.41
C ILE A 14 -13.77 -4.73 5.59
N GLN A 15 -14.34 -3.53 5.52
CA GLN A 15 -14.28 -2.54 6.58
C GLN A 15 -14.85 -3.10 7.89
N GLN A 16 -16.05 -3.68 7.85
CA GLN A 16 -16.69 -4.29 9.01
C GLN A 16 -15.79 -5.37 9.65
N GLN A 17 -15.25 -6.28 8.83
CA GLN A 17 -14.41 -7.37 9.33
C GLN A 17 -13.11 -6.89 9.94
N LEU A 18 -12.48 -5.85 9.37
CA LEU A 18 -11.29 -5.23 9.96
C LEU A 18 -11.62 -4.62 11.34
N GLN A 19 -12.73 -3.90 11.44
CA GLN A 19 -13.17 -3.27 12.70
C GLN A 19 -13.53 -4.31 13.77
N GLU A 20 -14.18 -5.41 13.40
CA GLU A 20 -14.47 -6.55 14.29
C GLU A 20 -13.19 -7.20 14.83
N HIS A 21 -12.10 -7.16 14.07
CA HIS A 21 -10.77 -7.60 14.51
C HIS A 21 -9.96 -6.51 15.23
N GLY A 22 -10.58 -5.39 15.59
CA GLY A 22 -9.94 -4.29 16.32
C GLY A 22 -9.04 -3.40 15.47
N MET A 23 -9.15 -3.45 14.14
CA MET A 23 -8.42 -2.56 13.24
C MET A 23 -9.27 -1.31 12.95
N GLN A 24 -8.73 -0.14 13.33
CA GLN A 24 -9.38 1.15 13.07
C GLN A 24 -9.45 1.45 11.57
N VAL A 25 -10.59 1.93 11.08
CA VAL A 25 -10.75 2.41 9.69
C VAL A 25 -11.40 3.78 9.74
N ASP A 26 -10.59 4.83 9.59
CA ASP A 26 -11.00 6.23 9.64
C ASP A 26 -11.56 6.74 8.30
N GLU A 27 -11.13 6.13 7.20
CA GLU A 27 -11.53 6.51 5.83
C GLU A 27 -11.59 5.25 4.96
N ALA A 28 -12.62 5.16 4.12
CA ALA A 28 -12.77 4.14 3.10
C ALA A 28 -13.48 4.74 1.87
N PRO A 29 -13.08 4.37 0.64
CA PRO A 29 -13.79 4.79 -0.57
C PRO A 29 -15.14 4.04 -0.72
N ASP A 30 -15.92 4.41 -1.73
CA ASP A 30 -17.16 3.71 -2.07
C ASP A 30 -16.89 2.28 -2.55
N ASP A 31 -17.90 1.40 -2.42
CA ASP A 31 -17.82 -0.02 -2.81
C ASP A 31 -17.38 -0.20 -4.29
N ASP A 32 -17.83 0.68 -5.19
CA ASP A 32 -17.54 0.62 -6.62
C ASP A 32 -16.08 0.96 -6.98
N SER A 33 -15.30 1.46 -6.02
CA SER A 33 -13.89 1.83 -6.23
C SER A 33 -12.95 0.63 -6.36
N VAL A 34 -13.36 -0.54 -5.86
CA VAL A 34 -12.55 -1.76 -5.82
C VAL A 34 -13.16 -2.82 -6.74
N ARG A 35 -12.30 -3.54 -7.46
CA ARG A 35 -12.77 -4.61 -8.35
C ARG A 35 -13.16 -5.86 -7.54
N GLU A 36 -14.45 -6.16 -7.53
CA GLU A 36 -14.98 -7.41 -6.98
C GLU A 36 -14.80 -8.57 -7.98
N THR A 37 -13.94 -9.53 -7.65
CA THR A 37 -13.74 -10.72 -8.49
C THR A 37 -13.07 -11.87 -7.75
N TYR A 38 -13.49 -13.10 -8.05
CA TYR A 38 -12.81 -14.32 -7.62
C TYR A 38 -11.54 -14.62 -8.45
N ASN A 39 -11.22 -13.79 -9.44
CA ASN A 39 -10.07 -13.95 -10.32
C ASN A 39 -9.30 -12.63 -10.44
N PHE A 40 -8.81 -12.14 -9.30
CA PHE A 40 -8.10 -10.86 -9.22
C PHE A 40 -6.69 -11.02 -9.78
N ALA A 41 -6.41 -10.33 -10.90
CA ALA A 41 -5.13 -10.37 -11.61
C ALA A 41 -4.32 -9.07 -11.41
N PRO A 42 -2.99 -9.10 -11.59
CA PRO A 42 -2.16 -7.89 -11.57
C PRO A 42 -2.67 -6.80 -12.53
N GLY A 43 -2.41 -5.55 -12.16
CA GLY A 43 -2.85 -4.37 -12.90
C GLY A 43 -4.25 -3.87 -12.52
N ASN A 44 -5.07 -4.68 -11.83
CA ASN A 44 -6.36 -4.25 -11.29
C ASN A 44 -6.21 -3.51 -9.96
N PHE A 45 -7.27 -2.80 -9.56
CA PHE A 45 -7.35 -2.03 -8.33
C PHE A 45 -8.11 -2.78 -7.23
N GLY A 46 -7.41 -3.02 -6.12
CA GLY A 46 -7.85 -3.86 -5.00
C GLY A 46 -7.91 -3.08 -3.69
N ALA A 47 -8.51 -3.70 -2.66
CA ALA A 47 -8.60 -3.11 -1.33
C ALA A 47 -7.25 -3.21 -0.60
N VAL A 48 -6.71 -2.04 -0.21
CA VAL A 48 -5.47 -1.93 0.55
C VAL A 48 -5.73 -1.12 1.82
N TYR A 49 -5.34 -1.68 2.95
CA TYR A 49 -5.36 -0.99 4.24
C TYR A 49 -3.97 -0.39 4.53
N ARG A 50 -3.90 0.90 4.85
CA ARG A 50 -2.64 1.60 5.18
C ARG A 50 -2.82 2.67 6.24
N ALA A 51 -1.73 2.94 6.95
CA ALA A 51 -1.62 4.13 7.77
C ALA A 51 -1.21 5.35 6.92
N GLU A 52 -1.76 6.50 7.28
CA GLU A 52 -1.35 7.82 6.86
C GLU A 52 -0.82 8.54 8.09
N ILE A 53 0.45 8.95 8.02
CA ILE A 53 1.19 9.54 9.12
C ILE A 53 1.43 10.99 8.75
N THR A 54 0.90 11.92 9.54
CA THR A 54 1.10 13.37 9.36
C THR A 54 1.71 14.00 10.60
N ASP A 55 2.63 14.94 10.40
CA ASP A 55 3.24 15.72 11.47
C ASP A 55 2.42 16.99 11.72
N LYS A 56 2.05 17.26 12.97
CA LYS A 56 1.23 18.44 13.35
C LYS A 56 1.80 19.78 12.88
N LYS A 57 3.12 19.89 12.66
CA LYS A 57 3.76 21.13 12.17
C LYS A 57 3.31 21.50 10.75
N SER A 58 3.00 20.53 9.90
CA SER A 58 2.61 20.77 8.50
C SER A 58 1.19 21.29 8.33
N GLN A 59 0.33 21.17 9.35
CA GLN A 59 -1.05 21.67 9.30
C GLN A 59 -1.14 23.15 9.68
N GLN A 60 -0.26 23.64 10.56
CA GLN A 60 -0.23 25.04 10.98
C GLN A 60 0.26 25.99 9.88
N ASP A 61 1.09 25.52 8.94
CA ASP A 61 1.58 26.33 7.82
C ASP A 61 0.49 26.62 6.76
N VAL A 62 -0.59 25.82 6.70
CA VAL A 62 -1.71 26.04 5.77
C VAL A 62 -2.68 27.09 6.33
N ASP A 63 -2.85 27.15 7.65
CA ASP A 63 -3.74 28.11 8.31
C ASP A 63 -3.05 29.45 8.66
N SER A 64 -1.70 29.51 8.61
CA SER A 64 -0.93 30.70 8.98
C SER A 64 -0.42 31.55 7.80
N ALA A 65 -0.79 31.22 6.55
CA ALA A 65 -0.43 32.01 5.36
C ALA A 65 -1.12 33.39 5.27
N HIS A 66 -1.86 33.78 6.32
CA HIS A 66 -2.35 35.14 6.53
C HIS A 66 -1.98 35.66 7.92
N GLN A 67 -0.68 35.91 8.18
CA GLN A 67 -0.19 37.18 8.76
C GLN A 67 1.32 37.16 9.02
N ASN A 68 1.99 38.13 8.39
CA ASN A 68 3.17 38.90 8.83
C ASN A 68 4.59 38.30 8.77
N HIS A 69 5.32 38.82 7.77
CA HIS A 69 6.57 39.60 7.85
C HIS A 69 7.41 39.60 9.16
N ASP A 70 8.70 39.32 8.94
CA ASP A 70 9.91 39.93 9.52
C ASP A 70 10.59 39.42 10.81
N LEU A 71 11.90 39.14 10.61
CA LEU A 71 13.10 39.33 11.47
C LEU A 71 13.70 38.13 12.25
N GLU A 72 14.83 37.69 11.65
CA GLU A 72 16.19 37.55 12.21
C GLU A 72 16.67 36.39 13.12
N LYS A 73 17.96 36.12 12.88
CA LYS A 73 18.82 34.99 13.25
C LYS A 73 19.18 34.94 14.74
N GLY A 74 19.29 33.72 15.27
CA GLY A 74 20.06 33.37 16.45
C GLY A 74 20.55 31.92 16.36
N LYS A 75 21.81 31.68 16.72
CA LYS A 75 22.57 30.44 16.54
C LYS A 75 22.76 29.76 17.91
N ASP A 76 23.11 28.47 17.85
CA ASP A 76 23.86 27.66 18.84
C ASP A 76 23.09 26.53 19.60
N ASP A 77 23.47 25.31 19.17
CA ASP A 77 23.92 24.13 19.92
C ASP A 77 23.02 23.30 20.87
N ALA A 78 22.97 22.02 20.47
CA ALA A 78 23.13 20.78 21.25
C ALA A 78 21.97 20.22 22.08
N SER A 79 21.66 18.96 21.72
CA SER A 79 21.13 17.85 22.54
C SER A 79 19.66 17.86 22.94
N SER A 80 18.88 16.94 22.34
CA SER A 80 17.99 16.03 23.08
C SER A 80 17.27 15.05 22.15
N ASP A 81 17.86 13.86 21.97
CA ASP A 81 17.33 12.70 21.22
C ASP A 81 16.14 11.98 21.90
N ALA A 82 15.21 12.71 22.55
CA ALA A 82 14.15 12.06 23.34
C ALA A 82 12.78 12.77 23.36
N LYS A 83 12.42 13.53 22.32
CA LYS A 83 11.08 14.16 22.23
C LYS A 83 10.57 14.28 20.78
N SER A 84 9.87 13.28 20.25
CA SER A 84 9.09 13.47 19.01
C SER A 84 7.82 12.65 18.84
N VAL A 85 7.43 11.78 19.79
CA VAL A 85 6.25 10.90 19.61
C VAL A 85 4.90 11.64 19.76
N ASP A 86 4.86 12.82 20.40
CA ASP A 86 3.61 13.49 20.79
C ASP A 86 2.93 14.35 19.68
N ASN A 87 3.57 14.46 18.51
CA ASN A 87 3.12 15.34 17.43
C ASN A 87 2.73 14.62 16.13
N THR A 88 2.63 13.29 16.14
CA THR A 88 2.24 12.50 14.98
C THR A 88 0.77 12.12 15.04
N ILE A 89 0.03 12.44 13.98
CA ILE A 89 -1.34 11.96 13.78
C ILE A 89 -1.27 10.75 12.86
N ILE A 90 -1.88 9.65 13.28
CA ILE A 90 -1.98 8.42 12.48
C ILE A 90 -3.45 8.21 12.13
N LYS A 91 -3.77 8.20 10.84
CA LYS A 91 -5.08 7.79 10.32
C LYS A 91 -4.95 6.48 9.58
N HIS A 92 -5.87 5.56 9.82
CA HIS A 92 -5.93 4.27 9.13
C HIS A 92 -7.01 4.31 8.06
N LYS A 93 -6.67 3.95 6.84
CA LYS A 93 -7.63 3.98 5.73
C LYS A 93 -7.59 2.75 4.86
N LEU A 94 -8.77 2.38 4.37
CA LEU A 94 -8.93 1.55 3.20
C LEU A 94 -8.80 2.42 1.96
N GLN A 95 -8.13 1.91 0.94
CA GLN A 95 -7.92 2.63 -0.30
C GLN A 95 -7.91 1.64 -1.48
N SER A 96 -8.50 2.06 -2.59
CA SER A 96 -8.37 1.35 -3.86
C SER A 96 -6.99 1.61 -4.47
N MET A 97 -6.19 0.56 -4.64
CA MET A 97 -4.82 0.68 -5.15
C MET A 97 -4.50 -0.38 -6.20
N LYS A 98 -3.70 -0.01 -7.21
CA LYS A 98 -3.26 -0.91 -8.27
C LYS A 98 -2.32 -1.99 -7.74
N TRP A 99 -2.59 -3.26 -8.07
CA TRP A 99 -1.63 -4.34 -7.84
C TRP A 99 -0.54 -4.35 -8.91
N GLY A 100 0.66 -3.96 -8.53
CA GLY A 100 1.82 -3.80 -9.40
C GLY A 100 2.44 -2.44 -9.16
N LEU A 101 3.49 -2.41 -8.35
CA LEU A 101 4.07 -1.17 -7.84
C LEU A 101 4.73 -0.35 -8.95
N ILE A 102 4.37 0.92 -9.06
CA ILE A 102 5.04 1.88 -9.94
C ILE A 102 5.77 2.88 -9.05
N PRO A 103 7.11 2.93 -9.08
CA PRO A 103 7.87 3.85 -8.26
C PRO A 103 7.60 5.32 -8.58
N PHE A 104 7.69 6.18 -7.58
CA PHE A 104 7.44 7.62 -7.68
C PHE A 104 8.32 8.35 -8.71
N TRP A 105 9.51 7.82 -9.02
CA TRP A 105 10.42 8.39 -10.02
C TRP A 105 10.05 8.03 -11.47
N THR A 106 8.98 7.27 -11.67
CA THR A 106 8.51 6.88 -13.01
C THR A 106 7.86 8.09 -13.69
N LYS A 107 8.54 8.65 -14.69
CA LYS A 107 8.10 9.90 -15.35
C LYS A 107 6.88 9.76 -16.23
N ARG A 108 6.78 8.65 -16.97
CA ARG A 108 5.72 8.38 -17.94
C ARG A 108 4.93 7.15 -17.52
N GLN A 109 3.63 7.16 -17.77
CA GLN A 109 2.80 6.00 -17.51
C GLN A 109 3.33 4.82 -18.35
N PRO A 110 3.71 3.69 -17.72
CA PRO A 110 4.26 2.57 -18.44
C PRO A 110 3.16 1.90 -19.29
N ASP A 111 3.52 1.59 -20.53
CA ASP A 111 2.75 0.70 -21.39
C ASP A 111 3.00 -0.78 -21.02
N TYR A 112 2.36 -1.70 -21.73
CA TYR A 112 2.52 -3.13 -21.48
C TYR A 112 3.98 -3.62 -21.62
N GLY A 113 4.77 -3.02 -22.52
CA GLY A 113 6.15 -3.41 -22.80
C GLY A 113 7.15 -2.90 -21.76
N SER A 114 6.87 -1.75 -21.15
CA SER A 114 7.72 -1.08 -20.16
C SER A 114 7.27 -1.33 -18.71
N MET A 115 6.16 -2.03 -18.50
CA MET A 115 5.65 -2.33 -17.16
C MET A 115 6.60 -3.25 -16.39
N MET A 116 7.14 -2.74 -15.29
CA MET A 116 7.94 -3.54 -14.37
C MET A 116 7.11 -4.66 -13.74
N ARG A 117 7.74 -5.83 -13.52
CA ARG A 117 7.11 -7.00 -12.88
C ARG A 117 7.16 -6.91 -11.35
N THR A 118 6.60 -5.84 -10.80
CA THR A 118 6.64 -5.44 -9.39
C THR A 118 5.40 -5.90 -8.61
N ILE A 119 4.91 -7.10 -8.93
CA ILE A 119 3.69 -7.67 -8.31
C ILE A 119 3.97 -8.40 -7.00
N ASN A 120 5.22 -8.80 -6.76
CA ASN A 120 5.69 -9.44 -5.54
C ASN A 120 7.08 -8.89 -5.19
N CYS A 121 7.41 -8.89 -3.90
CA CYS A 121 8.73 -8.59 -3.38
C CYS A 121 9.17 -9.79 -2.52
N ARG A 122 10.40 -10.26 -2.72
CA ARG A 122 10.96 -11.31 -1.85
C ARG A 122 11.46 -10.65 -0.56
N ASP A 123 11.26 -11.31 0.56
CA ASP A 123 11.72 -10.87 1.86
C ASP A 123 13.25 -10.73 1.94
N ASP A 124 13.99 -11.62 1.29
CA ASP A 124 15.46 -11.52 1.15
C ASP A 124 15.91 -10.20 0.49
N SER A 125 15.14 -9.69 -0.48
CA SER A 125 15.40 -8.44 -1.20
C SER A 125 15.15 -7.21 -0.33
N LEU A 126 14.57 -7.40 0.86
CA LEU A 126 14.35 -6.36 1.85
C LEU A 126 15.41 -6.36 2.94
N ILE A 127 16.34 -7.32 2.98
CA ILE A 127 17.40 -7.35 4.00
C ILE A 127 18.33 -6.16 3.79
N ASP A 128 18.86 -6.03 2.57
CA ASP A 128 19.74 -4.94 2.20
C ASP A 128 18.94 -3.70 1.80
N ASP A 129 19.42 -2.52 2.17
CA ASP A 129 18.83 -1.24 1.74
C ASP A 129 19.24 -0.88 0.30
N SER A 130 19.14 -1.84 -0.61
CA SER A 130 19.48 -1.70 -2.03
C SER A 130 18.29 -2.01 -2.93
N GLY A 131 18.18 -1.28 -4.04
CA GLY A 131 17.16 -1.51 -5.06
C GLY A 131 15.86 -0.75 -4.87
N ILE A 132 14.84 -1.17 -5.63
CA ILE A 132 13.58 -0.46 -5.84
C ILE A 132 12.70 -0.37 -4.57
N TRP A 133 12.85 -1.29 -3.63
CA TRP A 133 11.93 -1.44 -2.48
C TRP A 133 12.34 -0.62 -1.25
N THR A 134 13.56 -0.11 -1.19
CA THR A 134 14.16 0.51 0.02
C THR A 134 13.31 1.64 0.57
N THR A 135 12.83 2.53 -0.30
CA THR A 135 11.98 3.66 0.11
C THR A 135 10.66 3.19 0.70
N MET A 136 10.05 2.16 0.12
CA MET A 136 8.75 1.66 0.55
C MET A 136 8.84 0.84 1.83
N LYS A 137 9.89 0.01 1.98
CA LYS A 137 10.18 -0.75 3.20
C LYS A 137 10.14 0.15 4.44
N ARG A 138 10.72 1.35 4.33
CA ARG A 138 10.86 2.28 5.46
C ARG A 138 9.59 3.04 5.81
N ARG A 139 8.77 3.43 4.82
CA ARG A 139 7.65 4.38 5.06
C ARG A 139 6.33 4.02 4.39
N LYS A 140 6.32 3.10 3.43
CA LYS A 140 5.16 2.81 2.58
C LYS A 140 4.78 1.33 2.66
N ARG A 141 4.50 0.87 3.88
CA ARG A 141 3.95 -0.46 4.14
C ARG A 141 2.42 -0.40 4.11
N CYS A 142 1.80 -1.47 3.66
CA CYS A 142 0.35 -1.63 3.66
C CYS A 142 -0.04 -3.09 3.89
N ILE A 143 -1.33 -3.32 4.06
CA ILE A 143 -1.95 -4.63 4.11
C ILE A 143 -2.81 -4.79 2.87
N VAL A 144 -2.53 -5.81 2.06
CA VAL A 144 -3.39 -6.20 0.94
C VAL A 144 -4.42 -7.20 1.48
N VAL A 145 -5.70 -6.89 1.33
CA VAL A 145 -6.80 -7.73 1.82
C VAL A 145 -7.29 -8.66 0.72
N CYS A 146 -7.50 -9.93 1.04
CA CYS A 146 -8.11 -10.90 0.12
C CYS A 146 -8.85 -12.01 0.87
N GLN A 147 -9.66 -12.80 0.15
CA GLN A 147 -10.29 -14.01 0.67
C GLN A 147 -9.36 -15.24 0.61
N GLY A 148 -8.30 -15.15 -0.18
CA GLY A 148 -7.36 -16.23 -0.46
C GLY A 148 -6.66 -16.03 -1.79
N PHE A 149 -5.66 -16.85 -2.07
CA PHE A 149 -4.84 -16.74 -3.27
C PHE A 149 -4.74 -18.05 -4.05
N TYR A 150 -4.36 -17.96 -5.32
CA TYR A 150 -4.17 -19.13 -6.17
C TYR A 150 -2.68 -19.38 -6.41
N GLU A 151 -2.29 -20.64 -6.31
CA GLU A 151 -0.98 -21.14 -6.75
C GLU A 151 -1.15 -22.39 -7.62
N TRP A 152 -0.17 -22.62 -8.50
CA TRP A 152 -0.19 -23.76 -9.42
C TRP A 152 0.82 -24.80 -8.96
N LEU A 153 0.30 -25.94 -8.50
CA LEU A 153 1.12 -27.09 -8.16
C LEU A 153 1.58 -27.77 -9.45
N LYS A 154 2.90 -27.82 -9.66
CA LYS A 154 3.51 -28.55 -10.78
C LYS A 154 3.49 -30.04 -10.49
N LYS A 155 2.95 -30.85 -11.41
CA LYS A 155 2.88 -32.32 -11.32
C LYS A 155 3.48 -32.99 -12.56
N GLY A 156 3.78 -34.28 -12.41
CA GLY A 156 4.32 -35.14 -13.46
C GLY A 156 5.79 -34.84 -13.84
N PRO A 157 6.36 -35.64 -14.75
CA PRO A 157 7.74 -35.45 -15.22
C PRO A 157 7.96 -34.04 -15.79
N GLY A 158 8.95 -33.33 -15.26
CA GLY A 158 9.30 -31.97 -15.70
C GLY A 158 8.29 -30.88 -15.34
N GLY A 159 7.28 -31.16 -14.51
CA GLY A 159 6.31 -30.16 -14.05
C GLY A 159 5.44 -29.55 -15.16
N LYS A 160 5.18 -30.33 -16.23
CA LYS A 160 4.37 -29.91 -17.38
C LYS A 160 2.90 -29.74 -17.00
N GLU A 161 2.38 -30.59 -16.13
CA GLU A 161 1.04 -30.46 -15.60
C GLU A 161 1.00 -29.42 -14.48
N LYS A 162 0.00 -28.54 -14.48
CA LYS A 162 -0.18 -27.51 -13.46
C LYS A 162 -1.60 -27.58 -12.94
N VAL A 163 -1.76 -27.91 -11.66
CA VAL A 163 -3.05 -27.98 -10.98
C VAL A 163 -3.25 -26.72 -10.13
N PRO A 164 -4.26 -25.88 -10.41
CA PRO A 164 -4.53 -24.69 -9.61
C PRO A 164 -5.08 -25.10 -8.24
N HIS A 165 -4.56 -24.47 -7.19
CA HIS A 165 -5.05 -24.61 -5.82
C HIS A 165 -5.48 -23.24 -5.31
N PHE A 166 -6.58 -23.20 -4.58
CA PHE A 166 -7.01 -22.02 -3.84
C PHE A 166 -6.62 -22.20 -2.37
N ILE A 167 -5.79 -21.29 -1.87
CA ILE A 167 -5.31 -21.27 -0.50
C ILE A 167 -6.04 -20.15 0.23
N ARG A 168 -6.69 -20.50 1.34
CA ARG A 168 -7.40 -19.56 2.21
C ARG A 168 -7.22 -19.96 3.68
N ARG A 169 -7.62 -19.09 4.60
CA ARG A 169 -7.66 -19.43 6.03
C ARG A 169 -8.69 -20.51 6.30
N LYS A 170 -8.43 -21.33 7.32
CA LYS A 170 -9.32 -22.42 7.75
C LYS A 170 -10.57 -21.91 8.46
N ASP A 171 -10.47 -20.78 9.14
CA ASP A 171 -11.57 -20.11 9.86
C ASP A 171 -12.55 -19.39 8.92
N GLY A 172 -12.19 -19.21 7.65
CA GLY A 172 -13.04 -18.52 6.66
C GLY A 172 -12.87 -17.00 6.64
N GLU A 173 -12.05 -16.46 7.54
CA GLU A 173 -11.76 -15.03 7.66
C GLU A 173 -10.93 -14.50 6.48
N LEU A 174 -10.90 -13.17 6.35
CA LEU A 174 -10.05 -12.49 5.38
C LEU A 174 -8.56 -12.74 5.67
N MET A 175 -7.78 -12.87 4.59
CA MET A 175 -6.34 -12.92 4.59
C MET A 175 -5.75 -11.52 4.43
N CYS A 176 -4.72 -11.23 5.22
CA CYS A 176 -3.97 -9.98 5.19
C CYS A 176 -2.53 -10.26 4.75
N PHE A 177 -2.15 -9.83 3.55
CA PHE A 177 -0.76 -9.90 3.09
C PHE A 177 0.00 -8.63 3.43
N ALA A 178 1.25 -8.78 3.85
CA ALA A 178 2.18 -7.67 3.93
C ALA A 178 2.44 -7.12 2.52
N GLY A 179 2.23 -5.82 2.34
CA GLY A 179 2.42 -5.12 1.08
C GLY A 179 3.34 -3.91 1.22
N LEU A 180 3.87 -3.49 0.07
CA LEU A 180 4.56 -2.23 -0.11
C LEU A 180 3.77 -1.40 -1.12
N TRP A 181 3.70 -0.10 -0.91
CA TRP A 181 2.99 0.82 -1.81
C TRP A 181 3.86 1.99 -2.23
N ASP A 182 3.45 2.64 -3.32
CA ASP A 182 4.00 3.92 -3.74
C ASP A 182 2.92 4.77 -4.43
N CYS A 183 3.20 6.05 -4.61
CA CYS A 183 2.39 6.99 -5.36
C CYS A 183 3.29 7.65 -6.41
N VAL A 184 2.78 7.77 -7.63
CA VAL A 184 3.50 8.35 -8.77
C VAL A 184 2.62 9.39 -9.45
N SER A 185 3.24 10.53 -9.77
CA SER A 185 2.63 11.56 -10.61
C SER A 185 3.39 11.59 -11.94
N TYR A 186 2.67 11.45 -13.04
CA TYR A 186 3.27 11.44 -14.37
C TYR A 186 3.43 12.88 -14.91
N GLU A 187 4.55 13.13 -15.59
CA GLU A 187 4.81 14.43 -16.21
C GLU A 187 3.71 14.74 -17.25
N GLY A 188 3.08 15.91 -17.15
CA GLY A 188 2.06 16.37 -18.10
C GLY A 188 0.65 15.85 -17.86
N MET A 189 0.40 15.07 -16.80
CA MET A 189 -0.97 14.83 -16.31
C MET A 189 -1.34 15.87 -15.24
N PRO A 190 -2.57 16.41 -15.26
CA PRO A 190 -3.03 17.26 -14.17
C PRO A 190 -3.03 16.48 -12.85
N SER A 191 -2.52 17.10 -11.79
CA SER A 191 -2.72 16.64 -10.42
C SER A 191 -4.20 16.84 -10.07
N PHE A 192 -4.90 15.75 -9.75
CA PHE A 192 -6.24 15.78 -9.18
C PHE A 192 -6.17 15.94 -7.66
#